data_AF-A0A845ABS3-F1
#
_entry.id   AF-A0A845ABS3-F1
#
_cell.length_a   1.000
_cell.length_b   1.000
_cell.length_c   1.000
_cell.angle_alpha   90.00
_cell.angle_beta   90.00
_cell.angle_gamma   90.00
#
_symmetry.space_group_name_H-M   'P 1'
#
loop_
_entity.id
_entity.type
_entity.pdbx_description
1 polymer ?
#
loop_
_entity_poly.entity_id
_entity_poly.type
_entity_poly.pdbx_seq_one_letter_code
_entity_poly.pdbx_strand_id
1 'polypeptide(L)'
;MGQGVSALILQAPTGYSASRLFLGGDGGYEVLPITGEFMADLYLKNLESERKALWATCRLKGLPRDTPERMRIAQIDEQIAAHKAKKAEPKT
;
A
#
# COMPACT_ATOMS: atom_id res chain seq x y z
N MET A 1 -32.90 -2.90 -26.14
CA MET A 1 -32.06 -4.08 -25.80
C MET A 1 -30.74 -3.56 -25.26
N GLY A 2 -30.64 -3.39 -23.94
CA GLY A 2 -29.44 -2.84 -23.30
C GLY A 2 -28.33 -3.88 -23.28
N GLN A 3 -27.24 -3.62 -24.00
CA GLN A 3 -26.07 -4.48 -23.96
C GLN A 3 -25.44 -4.36 -22.56
N GLY A 4 -25.44 -5.47 -21.84
CA GLY A 4 -24.81 -5.59 -20.54
C GLY A 4 -23.34 -5.24 -20.65
N VAL A 5 -22.90 -4.31 -19.82
CA VAL A 5 -21.48 -4.03 -19.59
C VAL A 5 -20.90 -5.30 -18.99
N SER A 6 -20.42 -6.19 -19.86
CA SER A 6 -19.65 -7.34 -19.43
C SER A 6 -18.43 -6.75 -18.75
N ALA A 7 -18.36 -6.88 -17.43
CA ALA A 7 -17.13 -6.75 -16.72
C ALA A 7 -16.16 -7.72 -17.41
N LEU A 8 -15.33 -7.18 -18.31
CA LEU A 8 -14.15 -7.84 -18.82
C LEU A 8 -13.31 -8.07 -17.58
N ILE A 9 -13.47 -9.24 -16.98
CA ILE A 9 -12.56 -9.77 -15.98
C ILE A 9 -11.25 -9.89 -16.73
N LEU A 10 -10.44 -8.84 -16.67
CA LEU A 10 -9.05 -8.82 -17.10
C LEU A 10 -8.35 -9.82 -16.20
N GLN A 11 -8.33 -11.07 -16.63
CA GLN A 11 -7.58 -12.12 -16.00
C GLN A 11 -6.11 -11.83 -16.30
N ALA A 12 -5.52 -10.94 -15.50
CA ALA A 12 -4.10 -10.65 -15.58
C ALA A 12 -3.35 -11.98 -15.38
N PRO A 13 -2.32 -12.28 -16.20
CA PRO A 13 -1.51 -13.47 -16.00
C PRO A 13 -0.96 -13.47 -14.57
N THR A 14 -0.86 -14.67 -13.97
CA THR A 14 -0.40 -14.85 -12.60
C THR A 14 0.94 -14.13 -12.41
N GLY A 15 1.02 -13.21 -11.44
CA GLY A 15 2.20 -12.36 -11.27
C GLY A 15 2.11 -10.99 -11.96
N TYR A 16 0.93 -10.55 -12.42
CA TYR A 16 0.69 -9.19 -12.93
C TYR A 16 -0.58 -8.59 -12.32
N SER A 17 -0.56 -7.28 -12.07
CA SER A 17 -1.69 -6.50 -11.55
C SER A 17 -2.09 -5.45 -12.58
N ALA A 18 -3.38 -5.36 -12.89
CA ALA A 18 -3.94 -4.35 -13.78
C ALA A 18 -4.58 -3.23 -12.94
N SER A 19 -4.08 -2.00 -13.08
CA SER A 19 -4.63 -0.81 -12.41
C SER A 19 -5.32 0.09 -13.43
N ARG A 20 -6.54 0.55 -13.12
CA ARG A 20 -7.29 1.48 -13.98
C ARG A 20 -6.80 2.90 -13.76
N LEU A 21 -6.30 3.54 -14.82
CA LEU A 21 -5.93 4.96 -14.78
C LEU A 21 -7.18 5.79 -15.11
N PHE A 22 -7.55 6.71 -14.21
CA PHE A 22 -8.76 7.54 -14.35
C PHE A 22 -8.49 8.94 -14.95
N LEU A 23 -7.27 9.20 -15.43
CA LEU A 23 -6.93 10.51 -15.99
C LEU A 23 -7.31 10.60 -17.47
N GLY A 24 -8.34 11.39 -17.79
CA GLY A 24 -8.54 11.93 -19.14
C GLY A 24 -9.52 11.20 -20.07
N GLY A 25 -10.48 10.42 -19.56
CA GLY A 25 -11.61 9.92 -20.36
C GLY A 25 -11.31 8.73 -21.28
N ASP A 26 -10.06 8.50 -21.66
CA ASP A 26 -9.62 7.29 -22.37
C ASP A 26 -9.22 6.22 -21.34
N GLY A 27 -10.07 5.21 -21.18
CA GLY A 27 -9.94 4.14 -20.17
C GLY A 27 -8.78 3.18 -20.42
N GLY A 28 -7.54 3.65 -20.25
CA GLY A 28 -6.34 2.83 -20.27
C GLY A 28 -6.17 1.99 -18.99
N TYR A 29 -5.63 0.79 -19.15
CA TYR A 29 -5.16 -0.05 -18.06
C TYR A 29 -3.64 -0.12 -18.11
N GLU A 30 -2.99 0.06 -16.97
CA GLU A 30 -1.55 -0.20 -16.83
C GLU A 30 -1.37 -1.60 -16.23
N VAL A 31 -0.64 -2.47 -16.93
CA VAL A 31 -0.31 -3.83 -16.46
C VAL A 31 1.11 -3.81 -15.91
N LEU A 32 1.25 -3.99 -14.61
CA LEU A 32 2.55 -4.02 -13.93
C LEU A 32 2.85 -5.42 -13.38
N PRO A 33 4.11 -5.86 -13.42
CA PRO A 33 4.51 -7.14 -12.83
C PRO A 33 4.43 -7.08 -11.29
N ILE A 34 3.73 -8.05 -10.70
CA ILE A 34 3.71 -8.36 -9.26
C ILE A 34 5.01 -9.11 -8.95
N THR A 35 6.11 -8.36 -8.85
CA THR A 35 7.39 -8.89 -8.35
C THR A 35 7.45 -8.82 -6.81
N GLY A 36 8.43 -9.50 -6.22
CA GLY A 36 8.69 -9.41 -4.78
C GLY A 36 8.96 -7.97 -4.30
N GLU A 37 9.58 -7.14 -5.14
CA GLU A 37 9.80 -5.71 -4.85
C GLU A 37 8.47 -4.93 -4.84
N PHE A 38 7.55 -5.23 -5.76
CA PHE A 38 6.22 -4.60 -5.79
C PHE A 38 5.41 -4.93 -4.52
N MET A 39 5.46 -6.18 -4.05
CA MET A 39 4.83 -6.59 -2.79
C MET A 39 5.50 -5.97 -1.56
N ALA A 40 6.83 -5.84 -1.57
CA ALA A 40 7.58 -5.15 -0.53
C ALA A 40 7.22 -3.66 -0.43
N ASP A 41 7.06 -2.99 -1.58
CA ASP A 41 6.64 -1.59 -1.66
C ASP A 41 5.20 -1.40 -1.17
N LEU A 42 4.30 -2.33 -1.49
CA LEU A 42 2.93 -2.33 -0.98
C LEU A 42 2.88 -2.56 0.54
N TYR A 43 3.73 -3.43 1.07
CA TYR A 43 3.86 -3.63 2.52
C TYR A 43 4.33 -2.35 3.22
N LEU A 44 5.36 -1.69 2.68
CA LEU A 44 5.85 -0.41 3.22
C LEU A 44 4.77 0.68 3.17
N LYS A 45 4.03 0.80 2.05
CA LYS A 45 2.91 1.74 1.93
C LYS A 45 1.82 1.47 2.97
N ASN A 46 1.50 0.20 3.22
CA ASN A 46 0.52 -0.18 4.23
C ASN A 46 0.96 0.26 5.63
N LEU A 47 2.22 -0.01 6.02
CA LEU A 47 2.78 0.45 7.29
C LEU A 47 2.74 1.98 7.44
N GLU A 48 3.13 2.72 6.40
CA GLU A 48 3.11 4.19 6.43
C GLU A 48 1.67 4.73 6.56
N SER A 49 0.70 4.09 5.90
CA SER A 49 -0.72 4.46 6.01
C SER A 49 -1.29 4.19 7.41
N GLU A 50 -0.98 3.03 7.99
CA GLU A 50 -1.42 2.63 9.34
C GLU A 50 -0.86 3.61 10.37
N ARG A 51 0.44 3.92 10.29
CA ARG A 51 1.09 4.92 11.14
C ARG A 51 0.38 6.27 11.08
N LYS A 52 0.08 6.76 9.88
CA LYS A 52 -0.58 8.06 9.66
C LYS A 52 -1.99 8.08 10.26
N ALA A 53 -2.76 7.00 10.08
CA ALA A 53 -4.11 6.87 10.64
C ALA A 53 -4.10 6.85 12.17
N LEU A 54 -3.16 6.11 12.78
CA LEU A 54 -2.98 6.09 14.24
C LEU A 54 -2.56 7.46 14.77
N TRP A 55 -1.64 8.16 14.09
CA TRP A 55 -1.26 9.52 14.44
C TRP A 55 -2.45 10.48 14.41
N ALA A 56 -3.27 10.42 13.36
CA ALA A 56 -4.48 11.23 13.26
C ALA A 56 -5.45 10.93 14.40
N THR A 57 -5.68 9.65 14.70
CA THR A 57 -6.55 9.20 15.78
C THR A 57 -6.07 9.71 17.14
N CYS A 58 -4.78 9.59 17.43
CA CYS A 58 -4.21 10.07 18.69
C CYS A 58 -4.32 11.58 18.83
N ARG A 59 -4.13 12.34 17.74
CA ARG A 59 -4.28 13.81 17.75
C ARG A 59 -5.72 14.24 17.93
N LEU A 60 -6.65 13.60 17.23
CA LEU A 60 -8.09 13.93 17.32
C LEU A 60 -8.66 13.63 18.71
N LYS A 61 -8.23 12.51 19.32
CA LYS A 61 -8.73 12.07 20.63
C LYS A 61 -7.92 12.60 21.82
N GLY A 62 -6.79 13.27 21.58
CA GLY A 62 -5.89 13.73 22.66
C GLY A 62 -5.31 12.58 23.49
N LEU A 63 -4.99 11.45 22.86
CA LEU A 63 -4.53 10.26 23.59
C LEU A 63 -3.16 10.49 24.26
N PRO A 64 -2.99 10.03 25.51
CA PRO A 64 -1.72 10.11 26.22
C PRO A 64 -0.63 9.26 25.55
N ARG A 65 0.61 9.42 25.99
CA ARG A 65 1.77 8.78 25.36
C ARG A 65 1.81 7.25 25.57
N ASP A 66 1.18 6.77 26.63
CA ASP A 66 1.25 5.36 27.06
C ASP A 66 0.10 4.51 26.52
N THR A 67 -0.63 5.00 25.52
CA THR A 67 -1.74 4.23 24.92
C THR A 67 -1.24 3.17 23.94
N PRO A 68 -1.99 2.08 23.75
CA PRO A 68 -1.65 1.04 22.78
C PRO A 68 -1.46 1.57 21.36
N GLU A 69 -2.17 2.63 20.96
CA GLU A 69 -1.99 3.26 19.65
C GLU A 69 -0.61 3.88 19.49
N ARG A 70 -0.07 4.53 20.53
CA ARG A 70 1.27 5.10 20.54
C ARG A 70 2.36 4.03 20.55
N MET A 71 2.14 2.93 21.28
CA MET A 71 3.01 1.77 21.26
C MET A 71 3.04 1.13 19.86
N ARG A 72 1.88 1.00 19.22
CA ARG A 72 1.77 0.47 17.85
C ARG A 72 2.49 1.35 16.83
N ILE A 73 2.39 2.68 16.96
CA ILE A 73 3.15 3.64 16.13
C ILE A 73 4.67 3.38 16.24
N ALA A 74 5.19 3.19 17.46
CA ALA A 74 6.61 2.92 17.66
C ALA A 74 7.05 1.60 17.00
N GLN A 75 6.23 0.56 17.13
CA GLN A 75 6.48 -0.72 16.46
C GLN A 75 6.47 -0.59 14.93
N ILE A 76 5.57 0.20 14.36
CA ILE A 76 5.53 0.46 12.91
C ILE A 76 6.78 1.23 12.48
N ASP A 77 7.25 2.19 13.28
CA ASP A 77 8.47 2.95 12.99
C ASP A 77 9.70 2.03 12.91
N GLU A 78 9.81 1.05 13.80
CA GLU A 78 10.85 0.01 13.75
C GLU A 78 10.74 -0.86 12.49
N GLN A 79 9.53 -1.29 12.13
CA GLN A 79 9.30 -2.10 10.93
C GLN A 79 9.66 -1.36 9.64
N ILE A 80 9.30 -0.07 9.55
CA ILE A 80 9.67 0.79 8.42
C ILE A 80 11.18 0.96 8.35
N ALA A 81 11.86 1.21 9.47
CA ALA A 81 13.31 1.35 9.51
C ALA A 81 14.02 0.06 9.08
N ALA A 82 13.59 -1.10 9.59
CA ALA A 82 14.13 -2.40 9.21
C ALA A 82 13.94 -2.71 7.72
N HIS A 83 12.78 -2.36 7.16
CA HIS A 83 12.50 -2.55 5.74
C HIS A 83 13.36 -1.63 4.86
N LYS A 84 13.52 -0.35 5.25
CA LYS A 84 14.36 0.61 4.53
C LYS A 84 15.85 0.22 4.58
N ALA A 85 16.32 -0.29 5.71
CA ALA A 85 17.69 -0.81 5.83
C ALA A 85 17.94 -1.99 4.89
N LYS A 86 17.00 -2.95 4.82
CA LYS A 86 17.08 -4.09 3.88
C LYS A 86 17.11 -3.68 2.40
N LYS A 87 16.45 -2.58 2.03
CA LYS A 87 16.52 -2.04 0.67
C LYS A 87 17.83 -1.29 0.39
N ALA A 88 18.49 -0.77 1.42
CA ALA A 88 19.75 -0.03 1.28
C ALA A 88 20.99 -0.93 1.25
N GLU A 89 20.90 -2.15 1.78
CA GLU A 89 21.99 -3.12 1.72
C GLU A 89 22.19 -3.62 0.27
N PRO A 90 23.38 -3.45 -0.32
CA PRO A 90 23.68 -4.04 -1.62
C PRO A 90 23.69 -5.56 -1.47
N LYS A 91 22.79 -6.25 -2.17
CA LYS A 91 22.79 -7.71 -2.29
C LYS A 91 24.16 -8.12 -2.85
N THR A 92 25.01 -8.68 -1.98
CA THR A 92 26.38 -9.12 -2.28
C THR A 92 26.38 -10.52 -2.87
#